data_AF-A0A944EGP6-F1
#
_entry.id   AF-A0A944EGP6-F1
#
_cell.length_a   1.000
_cell.length_b   1.000
_cell.length_c   1.000
_cell.angle_alpha   90.00
_cell.angle_beta   90.00
_cell.angle_gamma   90.00
#
_symmetry.space_group_name_H-M   'P 1'
#
loop_
_entity.id
_entity.type
_entity.pdbx_description
1 polymer ?
#
loop_
_entity_poly.entity_id
_entity_poly.type
_entity_poly.pdbx_seq_one_letter_code
_entity_poly.pdbx_strand_id
1 'polypeptide(L)'
;MPVPASWRIALPHTAAAVPIARALIRTALAEIEVSADSDTAELLTAELVANAVEHTSGESPIELVVELLATGCQVEVHDGDPAPPGVWPRPGHGPAPDAWRENGRGLLLIRALSSACGHRLTDAGKAVWFTLPSRSC
;
A
#
# COMPACT_ATOMS: atom_id res chain seq x y z
N MET A 1 -24.63 10.96 -3.35
CA MET A 1 -23.28 11.19 -2.82
C MET A 1 -22.32 11.08 -4.00
N PRO A 2 -21.35 11.98 -4.20
CA PRO A 2 -20.35 11.78 -5.25
C PRO A 2 -19.63 10.46 -4.98
N VAL A 3 -19.46 9.65 -6.03
CA VAL A 3 -18.68 8.42 -5.95
C VAL A 3 -17.23 8.85 -5.67
N PRO A 4 -16.55 8.27 -4.66
CA PRO A 4 -15.14 8.58 -4.45
C PRO A 4 -14.37 8.30 -5.75
N ALA A 5 -13.45 9.19 -6.10
CA ALA A 5 -12.57 8.94 -7.23
C ALA A 5 -11.69 7.73 -6.87
N SER A 6 -11.81 6.68 -7.68
CA SER A 6 -11.03 5.45 -7.54
C SER A 6 -10.22 5.22 -8.79
N TRP A 7 -8.90 5.09 -8.65
CA TRP A 7 -8.03 4.64 -9.73
C TRP A 7 -7.61 3.21 -9.47
N ARG A 8 -7.61 2.40 -10.52
CA ARG A 8 -7.11 1.03 -10.51
C ARG A 8 -6.17 0.85 -11.69
N ILE A 9 -4.99 0.31 -11.43
CA ILE A 9 -3.97 0.12 -12.45
C ILE A 9 -3.16 -1.14 -12.19
N ALA A 10 -3.01 -1.94 -13.25
CA ALA A 10 -2.14 -3.10 -13.25
C ALA A 10 -0.67 -2.63 -13.35
N LEU A 11 0.15 -3.18 -12.46
CA LEU A 11 1.59 -3.01 -12.40
C LEU A 11 2.27 -4.30 -12.86
N PRO A 12 3.42 -4.20 -13.53
CA PRO A 12 4.21 -5.38 -13.84
C PRO A 12 4.62 -6.09 -12.56
N HIS A 13 4.66 -7.43 -12.57
CA HIS A 13 5.15 -8.21 -11.43
C HIS A 13 6.69 -8.22 -11.38
N THR A 14 7.29 -7.04 -11.29
CA THR A 14 8.75 -6.84 -11.30
C THR A 14 9.13 -5.63 -10.45
N ALA A 15 10.42 -5.47 -10.14
CA ALA A 15 10.93 -4.29 -9.42
C ALA A 15 10.60 -2.95 -10.11
N ALA A 16 10.29 -2.95 -11.41
CA ALA A 16 9.83 -1.76 -12.13
C ALA A 16 8.48 -1.22 -11.63
N ALA A 17 7.69 -2.04 -10.92
CA ALA A 17 6.42 -1.63 -10.33
C ALA A 17 6.57 -0.49 -9.32
N VAL A 18 7.66 -0.48 -8.55
CA VAL A 18 7.88 0.49 -7.46
C VAL A 18 7.97 1.93 -7.98
N PRO A 19 8.85 2.28 -8.93
CA PRO A 19 8.90 3.65 -9.47
C PRO A 19 7.60 4.03 -10.22
N ILE A 20 6.92 3.08 -10.86
CA ILE A 20 5.63 3.33 -11.52
C ILE A 20 4.57 3.70 -10.48
N ALA A 21 4.46 2.92 -9.40
CA ALA A 21 3.51 3.17 -8.32
C ALA A 21 3.74 4.53 -7.65
N ARG A 22 5.01 4.91 -7.42
CA ARG A 22 5.39 6.24 -6.90
C ARG A 22 4.94 7.37 -7.82
N ALA A 23 5.11 7.22 -9.13
CA ALA A 23 4.65 8.23 -10.08
C ALA A 23 3.11 8.36 -10.06
N LEU A 24 2.40 7.23 -10.04
CA LEU A 24 0.95 7.20 -10.06
C LEU A 24 0.31 7.81 -8.82
N ILE A 25 0.82 7.50 -7.62
CA ILE A 25 0.27 8.07 -6.38
C ILE A 25 0.51 9.57 -6.31
N ARG A 26 1.67 10.06 -6.77
CA ARG A 26 1.92 11.51 -6.89
C ARG A 26 0.94 12.17 -7.85
N THR A 27 0.67 11.57 -9.01
CA THR A 27 -0.31 12.11 -9.96
C THR A 27 -1.72 12.11 -9.37
N ALA A 28 -2.15 11.00 -8.78
CA ALA A 28 -3.48 10.87 -8.18
C ALA A 28 -3.72 11.88 -7.04
N LEU A 29 -2.71 12.13 -6.21
CA LEU A 29 -2.76 13.11 -5.12
C LEU A 29 -2.55 14.56 -5.59
N ALA A 30 -2.01 14.79 -6.78
CA ALA A 30 -1.87 16.13 -7.37
C ALA A 30 -3.12 16.58 -8.14
N GLU A 31 -3.81 15.64 -8.79
CA GLU A 31 -5.04 15.91 -9.55
C GLU A 31 -6.22 16.24 -8.66
N ILE A 32 -6.18 15.79 -7.41
CA ILE A 32 -7.25 16.02 -6.45
C ILE A 32 -6.61 16.73 -5.27
N GLU A 33 -7.13 17.90 -4.89
CA GLU A 33 -6.68 18.75 -3.77
C GLU A 33 -6.80 18.06 -2.40
N VAL A 34 -6.68 16.73 -2.35
CA VAL A 34 -6.54 15.95 -1.13
C VAL A 34 -5.21 16.35 -0.50
N SER A 35 -5.31 17.04 0.62
CA SER A 35 -4.19 17.46 1.43
C SER A 35 -3.46 16.30 2.12
N ALA A 36 -3.59 15.04 1.67
CA ALA A 36 -2.84 13.93 2.27
C ALA A 36 -1.32 14.17 2.13
N ASP A 37 -0.54 13.62 3.06
CA ASP A 37 0.91 13.76 3.02
C ASP A 37 1.50 12.94 1.86
N SER A 38 1.70 13.60 0.71
CA SER A 38 2.13 12.95 -0.54
C SER A 38 3.44 12.20 -0.39
N ASP A 39 4.40 12.72 0.38
CA ASP A 39 5.69 12.05 0.60
C ASP A 39 5.50 10.73 1.37
N THR A 40 4.66 10.77 2.40
CA THR A 40 4.29 9.58 3.18
C THR A 40 3.49 8.59 2.31
N ALA A 41 2.53 9.06 1.51
CA ALA A 41 1.77 8.21 0.61
C ALA A 41 2.65 7.53 -0.44
N GLU A 42 3.60 8.25 -1.03
CA GLU A 42 4.58 7.71 -1.96
C GLU A 42 5.43 6.62 -1.32
N LEU A 43 5.97 6.91 -0.14
CA LEU A 43 6.81 6.00 0.62
C LEU A 43 6.07 4.70 0.95
N LEU A 44 4.87 4.80 1.55
CA LEU A 44 4.09 3.63 1.95
C LEU A 44 3.62 2.81 0.75
N THR A 45 3.24 3.47 -0.35
CA THR A 45 2.88 2.78 -1.60
C THR A 45 4.06 2.00 -2.15
N ALA A 46 5.26 2.59 -2.15
CA ALA A 46 6.47 1.93 -2.63
C ALA A 46 6.81 0.68 -1.80
N GLU A 47 6.74 0.77 -0.48
CA GLU A 47 6.96 -0.36 0.42
C GLU A 47 5.94 -1.48 0.19
N LEU A 48 4.67 -1.12 0.03
CA LEU A 48 3.60 -2.09 -0.09
C LEU A 48 3.63 -2.81 -1.46
N VAL A 49 3.99 -2.09 -2.54
CA VAL A 49 4.25 -2.69 -3.86
C VAL A 49 5.52 -3.54 -3.84
N ALA A 50 6.60 -3.10 -3.19
CA ALA A 50 7.82 -3.89 -3.05
C ALA A 50 7.56 -5.22 -2.33
N ASN A 51 6.80 -5.18 -1.22
CA ASN A 51 6.38 -6.39 -0.50
C ASN A 51 5.57 -7.33 -1.39
N ALA A 52 4.65 -6.79 -2.21
CA ALA A 52 3.86 -7.62 -3.12
C ALA A 52 4.76 -8.29 -4.18
N VAL A 53 5.70 -7.56 -4.78
CA VAL A 53 6.64 -8.12 -5.77
C VAL A 53 7.57 -9.17 -5.15
N GLU A 54 8.09 -8.93 -3.94
CA GLU A 54 9.06 -9.83 -3.30
C GLU A 54 8.42 -11.10 -2.75
N HIS A 55 7.20 -11.01 -2.22
CA HIS A 55 6.58 -12.09 -1.46
C HIS A 55 5.53 -12.90 -2.21
N THR A 56 5.22 -12.53 -3.44
CA THR A 56 4.30 -13.31 -4.26
C THR A 56 5.01 -13.92 -5.44
N SER A 57 4.63 -15.14 -5.79
CA SER A 57 5.15 -15.84 -6.96
C SER A 57 4.00 -15.97 -7.95
N GLY A 58 4.03 -15.25 -9.06
CA GLY A 58 2.98 -15.36 -10.07
C GLY A 58 3.26 -14.55 -11.32
N GLU A 59 2.74 -15.03 -12.45
CA GLU A 59 2.69 -14.26 -13.71
C GLU A 59 1.56 -13.21 -13.69
N SER A 60 0.72 -13.24 -12.64
CA SER A 60 -0.40 -12.32 -12.50
C SER A 60 0.10 -10.92 -12.11
N PRO A 61 -0.44 -9.86 -12.74
CA PRO A 61 -0.06 -8.50 -12.40
C PRO A 61 -0.42 -8.16 -10.96
N ILE A 62 0.37 -7.29 -10.36
CA ILE A 62 -0.01 -6.61 -9.13
C ILE A 62 -0.98 -5.49 -9.50
N GLU A 63 -2.04 -5.28 -8.74
CA GLU A 63 -2.94 -4.14 -9.00
C GLU A 63 -2.83 -3.10 -7.88
N LEU A 64 -2.55 -1.86 -8.25
CA LEU A 64 -2.60 -0.71 -7.36
C LEU A 64 -3.99 -0.07 -7.46
N VAL A 65 -4.64 0.11 -6.31
CA VAL A 65 -5.91 0.81 -6.17
C VAL A 65 -5.70 2.01 -5.27
N VAL A 66 -6.13 3.18 -5.71
CA VAL A 66 -6.15 4.41 -4.90
C VAL A 66 -7.59 4.89 -4.84
N GLU A 67 -8.15 4.93 -3.64
CA GLU A 67 -9.47 5.45 -3.37
C GLU A 67 -9.37 6.72 -2.53
N LEU A 68 -10.00 7.79 -2.99
CA LEU A 68 -10.09 9.01 -2.20
C LEU A 68 -11.29 8.96 -1.27
N LEU A 69 -11.02 9.22 0.00
CA LEU A 69 -12.03 9.25 1.04
C LEU A 69 -12.33 10.71 1.39
N ALA A 70 -13.51 10.96 1.97
CA ALA A 70 -13.87 12.30 2.44
C ALA A 70 -12.87 12.87 3.46
N THR A 71 -12.11 12.01 4.14
CA THR A 71 -11.15 12.37 5.20
C THR A 71 -9.71 11.99 4.85
N GLY A 72 -9.39 11.75 3.57
CA GLY A 72 -8.03 11.38 3.15
C GLY A 72 -8.01 10.40 1.97
N CYS A 73 -7.19 9.37 2.04
CA CYS A 73 -7.11 8.34 1.00
C CYS A 73 -6.88 6.94 1.57
N GLN A 74 -7.28 5.94 0.79
CA GLN A 74 -6.94 4.53 0.97
C GLN A 74 -6.15 4.06 -0.25
N VAL A 75 -5.04 3.38 0.01
CA VAL A 75 -4.24 2.73 -1.02
C VAL A 75 -4.26 1.25 -0.76
N GLU A 76 -4.58 0.46 -1.78
CA GLU A 76 -4.55 -0.99 -1.75
C GLU A 76 -3.61 -1.52 -2.83
N VAL A 77 -2.90 -2.60 -2.53
CA VAL A 77 -2.23 -3.40 -3.55
C VAL A 77 -2.78 -4.82 -3.47
N HIS A 78 -3.19 -5.30 -4.63
CA HIS A 78 -3.75 -6.62 -4.81
C HIS A 78 -2.70 -7.51 -5.45
N ASP A 79 -2.61 -8.74 -4.95
CA ASP A 79 -1.75 -9.77 -5.50
C ASP A 79 -2.49 -11.11 -5.53
N GLY A 80 -2.00 -12.02 -6.36
CA GLY A 80 -2.61 -13.33 -6.59
C GLY A 80 -2.43 -14.34 -5.47
N ASP A 81 -1.67 -14.01 -4.42
CA ASP A 81 -1.34 -14.95 -3.35
C ASP A 81 -2.27 -14.72 -2.14
N PRO A 82 -3.14 -15.68 -1.79
CA PRO A 82 -4.03 -15.55 -0.63
C PRO A 82 -3.29 -15.60 0.70
N ALA A 83 -2.00 -15.97 0.73
CA ALA A 83 -1.21 -16.02 1.96
C ALA A 83 -1.11 -14.62 2.58
N PRO A 84 -1.29 -14.50 3.92
CA PRO A 84 -1.19 -13.21 4.60
C PRO A 84 0.21 -12.62 4.39
N PRO A 85 0.33 -11.28 4.29
CA PRO A 85 1.62 -10.63 4.08
C PRO A 85 2.51 -10.81 5.30
N GLY A 86 3.56 -11.64 5.17
CA GLY A 86 4.67 -11.79 6.12
C GLY A 86 4.30 -11.78 7.62
N VAL A 87 5.27 -11.39 8.46
CA VAL A 87 5.00 -11.11 9.88
C VAL A 87 4.35 -9.73 9.98
N TRP A 88 3.02 -9.68 9.88
CA TRP A 88 2.30 -8.45 10.22
C TRP A 88 2.61 -8.09 11.68
N PRO A 89 3.24 -6.93 11.96
CA PRO A 89 3.59 -6.57 13.32
C PRO A 89 2.31 -6.58 14.15
N ARG A 90 2.24 -7.35 15.24
CA ARG A 90 1.13 -7.28 16.19
C ARG A 90 1.50 -6.28 17.29
N PRO A 91 0.55 -5.48 17.81
CA PRO A 91 0.85 -4.67 18.98
C PRO A 91 1.24 -5.59 20.14
N GLY A 92 2.47 -5.46 20.65
CA GLY A 92 2.93 -6.09 21.88
C GLY A 92 3.48 -7.52 21.80
N HIS A 93 3.44 -8.21 20.65
CA HIS A 93 3.91 -9.60 20.55
C HIS A 93 4.70 -9.89 19.27
N GLY A 94 6.02 -9.86 19.41
CA GLY A 94 7.00 -10.39 18.47
C GLY A 94 8.39 -9.91 18.86
N PRO A 95 9.46 -10.72 18.69
CA PRO A 95 10.80 -10.15 18.73
C PRO A 95 10.85 -8.99 17.74
N ALA A 96 11.45 -7.87 18.15
CA ALA A 96 11.71 -6.77 17.22
C ALA A 96 12.35 -7.38 15.97
N PRO A 97 11.80 -7.15 14.77
CA PRO A 97 12.44 -7.61 13.54
C PRO A 97 13.90 -7.17 13.61
N ASP A 98 14.83 -8.09 13.35
CA ASP A 98 16.24 -7.75 13.29
C ASP A 98 16.35 -6.47 12.48
N ALA A 99 16.86 -5.40 13.09
CA ALA A 99 16.86 -4.10 12.47
C ALA A 99 17.56 -4.15 11.11
N TRP A 100 18.41 -5.15 10.85
CA TRP A 100 19.15 -5.37 9.60
C TRP A 100 18.48 -6.31 8.59
N ARG A 101 17.31 -6.89 8.89
CA ARG A 101 16.54 -7.68 7.92
C ARG A 101 15.49 -6.81 7.24
N GLU A 102 15.60 -6.67 5.92
CA GLU A 102 14.72 -5.82 5.10
C GLU A 102 13.27 -6.34 5.08
N ASN A 103 13.07 -7.67 5.09
CA ASN A 103 11.78 -8.36 4.99
C ASN A 103 10.72 -8.03 6.08
N GLY A 104 11.04 -7.18 7.06
CA GLY A 104 10.09 -6.75 8.11
C GLY A 104 9.92 -5.24 8.24
N ARG A 105 10.75 -4.43 7.60
CA ARG A 105 10.73 -2.96 7.77
C ARG A 105 9.56 -2.32 7.04
N GLY A 106 9.19 -2.82 5.85
CA GLY A 106 8.12 -2.24 5.05
C GLY A 106 6.77 -2.25 5.79
N LEU A 107 6.36 -3.39 6.35
CA LEU A 107 5.13 -3.49 7.13
C LEU A 107 5.17 -2.68 8.44
N LEU A 108 6.34 -2.55 9.06
CA LEU A 108 6.53 -1.67 10.23
C LEU A 108 6.33 -0.20 9.85
N LEU A 109 6.89 0.24 8.72
CA LEU A 109 6.75 1.62 8.24
C LEU A 109 5.30 1.94 7.89
N ILE A 110 4.63 1.03 7.16
CA ILE A 110 3.21 1.12 6.85
C ILE A 110 2.40 1.27 8.12
N ARG A 111 2.66 0.44 9.14
CA ARG A 111 1.95 0.53 10.42
C ARG A 111 2.26 1.80 11.20
N ALA A 112 3.48 2.32 11.13
CA ALA A 112 3.91 3.48 11.90
C ALA A 112 3.39 4.82 11.35
N LEU A 113 3.25 4.92 10.01
CA LEU A 113 2.92 6.17 9.34
C LEU A 113 1.47 6.25 8.84
N SER A 114 0.76 5.12 8.73
CA SER A 114 -0.65 5.11 8.35
C SER A 114 -1.59 5.37 9.53
N SER A 115 -2.78 5.91 9.23
CA SER A 115 -3.86 6.00 10.24
C SER A 115 -4.50 4.65 10.51
N ALA A 116 -4.65 3.83 9.47
CA ALA A 116 -5.04 2.43 9.58
C ALA A 116 -4.36 1.63 8.47
N CYS A 117 -4.13 0.35 8.72
CA CYS A 117 -3.64 -0.58 7.72
C CYS A 117 -4.14 -1.99 8.01
N GLY A 118 -4.14 -2.83 6.99
CA GLY A 118 -4.55 -4.21 7.12
C GLY A 118 -4.31 -5.01 5.85
N HIS A 119 -4.82 -6.23 5.87
CA HIS A 119 -4.99 -7.05 4.69
C HIS A 119 -6.34 -7.74 4.73
N ARG A 120 -6.85 -8.13 3.56
CA ARG A 120 -8.08 -8.90 3.41
C ARG A 120 -7.95 -9.85 2.23
N LEU A 121 -8.64 -10.99 2.29
CA LEU A 121 -8.77 -11.86 1.14
C LEU A 121 -9.63 -11.18 0.06
N THR A 122 -9.33 -11.51 -1.19
CA THR A 122 -10.11 -11.14 -2.38
C THR A 122 -10.46 -12.42 -3.13
N ASP A 123 -11.38 -12.33 -4.11
CA ASP A 123 -11.68 -13.46 -4.99
C ASP A 123 -10.47 -13.93 -5.83
N ALA A 124 -9.45 -13.07 -5.95
CA ALA A 124 -8.25 -13.30 -6.76
C ALA A 124 -6.97 -13.55 -5.95
N GLY A 125 -7.02 -13.52 -4.61
CA GLY A 125 -5.84 -13.61 -3.75
C GLY A 125 -6.03 -12.75 -2.49
N LYS A 126 -5.28 -11.66 -2.38
CA LYS A 126 -5.44 -10.69 -1.27
C LYS A 126 -5.31 -9.25 -1.72
N ALA A 127 -5.74 -8.35 -0.83
CA ALA A 127 -5.42 -6.94 -0.86
C ALA A 127 -4.75 -6.53 0.46
N VAL A 128 -3.59 -5.89 0.37
CA VAL A 128 -2.94 -5.22 1.50
C VAL A 128 -3.16 -3.73 1.35
N TRP A 129 -3.51 -3.04 2.43
CA TRP A 129 -3.97 -1.66 2.35
C TRP A 129 -3.50 -0.80 3.51
N PHE A 130 -3.48 0.51 3.28
CA PHE A 130 -3.34 1.54 4.30
C PHE A 130 -4.21 2.76 4.01
N THR A 131 -4.48 3.55 5.04
CA THR A 131 -5.17 4.83 4.93
C THR A 131 -4.29 5.95 5.47
N LEU A 132 -4.38 7.11 4.83
CA LEU A 132 -3.79 8.36 5.31
C LEU A 132 -4.88 9.40 5.48
N PRO A 133 -4.80 10.24 6.52
CA PRO A 133 -5.74 11.32 6.70
C PRO A 133 -5.40 12.45 5.72
N SER A 134 -6.40 13.25 5.35
CA SER A 134 -6.16 14.58 4.78
C SER A 134 -5.37 15.41 5.80
N ARG A 135 -4.30 16.11 5.40
CA ARG A 135 -3.67 17.09 6.29
C ARG A 135 -4.71 18.14 6.63
N SER A 136 -4.95 18.33 7.92
CA SER A 136 -5.61 19.52 8.42
C SER A 136 -4.79 20.72 7.96
N CYS A 137 -5.43 21.66 7.27
CA CYS A 137 -4.83 22.94 6.92
C CYS A 137 -4.48 23.75 8.16
#